data_AF-A0A0F9F7B3-F1
#
_entry.id   AF-A0A0F9F7B3-F1
#
_cell.length_a   1.000
_cell.length_b   1.000
_cell.length_c   1.000
_cell.angle_alpha   90.00
_cell.angle_beta   90.00
_cell.angle_gamma   90.00
#
_symmetry.space_group_name_H-M   'P 1'
#
loop_
_entity.id
_entity.type
_entity.pdbx_description
1 polymer ?
#
loop_
_entity_poly.entity_id
_entity_poly.type
_entity_poly.pdbx_seq_one_letter_code
_entity_poly.pdbx_strand_id
1 'polypeptide(L)' 'SNGCPKDIRPILNKYFLALLAYEGLTAAIADPSEVNETVKTIDAIMGKTLYAHSYLEM' A
#
# COMPACT_ATOMS: atom_id res chain seq x y z
N SER A 1 2.53 -4.43 -12.76
CA SER A 1 1.93 -5.74 -13.04
C SER A 1 1.25 -5.82 -14.43
N ASN A 2 1.85 -5.21 -15.46
CA ASN A 2 1.29 -5.25 -16.82
C ASN A 2 1.21 -6.71 -17.32
N GLY A 3 0.09 -7.08 -17.94
CA GLY A 3 -0.15 -8.43 -18.45
C GLY A 3 -0.64 -9.45 -17.41
N CYS A 4 -0.79 -9.08 -16.13
CA CYS A 4 -1.39 -9.96 -15.13
C CYS A 4 -2.92 -10.07 -15.31
N PRO A 5 -3.54 -11.21 -14.94
CA PRO A 5 -4.99 -11.31 -14.82
C PRO A 5 -5.57 -10.23 -13.90
N LYS A 6 -6.78 -9.76 -14.23
CA LYS A 6 -7.41 -8.61 -13.54
C LYS A 6 -7.52 -8.81 -12.03
N ASP A 7 -7.83 -10.01 -11.58
CA ASP A 7 -8.03 -10.30 -10.15
C ASP A 7 -6.71 -10.41 -9.39
N ILE A 8 -5.61 -10.71 -10.09
CA ILE A 8 -4.27 -10.89 -9.50
C ILE A 8 -3.49 -9.57 -9.47
N ARG A 9 -3.74 -8.68 -10.43
CA ARG A 9 -3.04 -7.39 -10.54
C ARG A 9 -3.07 -6.56 -9.24
N PRO A 10 -4.23 -6.34 -8.58
CA PRO A 10 -4.29 -5.57 -7.34
C PRO A 10 -3.49 -6.23 -6.21
N ILE A 11 -3.55 -7.56 -6.12
CA ILE A 11 -2.81 -8.35 -5.12
C ILE A 11 -1.32 -8.07 -5.27
N LEU A 12 -0.77 -8.25 -6.48
CA LEU A 12 0.65 -8.01 -6.74
C LEU A 12 1.06 -6.56 -6.47
N ASN A 13 0.22 -5.60 -6.85
CA ASN A 13 0.52 -4.18 -6.65
C ASN A 13 0.60 -3.84 -5.15
N LYS A 14 -0.32 -4.35 -4.32
CA LYS A 14 -0.31 -4.16 -2.86
C LYS A 14 0.97 -4.71 -2.23
N TYR A 15 1.30 -5.98 -2.46
CA TYR A 15 2.48 -6.61 -1.83
C TYR A 15 3.80 -5.99 -2.30
N PHE A 16 3.91 -5.69 -3.60
CA PHE A 16 5.13 -5.08 -4.12
C PHE A 16 5.33 -3.66 -3.58
N LEU A 17 4.26 -2.86 -3.50
CA LEU A 17 4.32 -1.53 -2.89
C LEU A 17 4.75 -1.61 -1.42
N ALA A 18 4.29 -2.61 -0.67
CA ALA A 18 4.67 -2.80 0.74
C ALA A 18 6.16 -3.06 0.92
N LEU A 19 6.72 -3.95 0.10
CA LEU A 19 8.16 -4.25 0.12
C LEU A 19 8.98 -3.00 -0.25
N LEU A 20 8.57 -2.28 -1.29
CA LEU A 20 9.27 -1.05 -1.69
C LEU A 20 9.18 0.04 -0.61
N ALA A 21 8.02 0.22 0.01
CA ALA A 21 7.82 1.20 1.09
C ALA A 21 8.69 0.88 2.32
N TYR A 22 8.84 -0.41 2.64
CA TYR A 22 9.75 -0.88 3.68
C TYR A 22 11.22 -0.57 3.35
N GLU A 23 11.62 -0.76 2.09
CA GLU A 23 12.96 -0.41 1.59
C GLU A 23 13.19 1.10 1.37
N GLY A 24 12.24 1.95 1.79
CA GLY A 24 12.40 3.40 1.80
C GLY A 24 11.81 4.14 0.60
N LEU A 25 10.96 3.51 -0.22
CA LEU A 25 10.18 4.22 -1.23
C LEU A 25 9.26 5.26 -0.56
N THR A 26 9.34 6.51 -1.01
CA THR A 26 8.59 7.64 -0.42
C THR A 26 7.38 8.07 -1.24
N ALA A 27 7.32 7.72 -2.53
CA ALA A 27 6.21 8.06 -3.42
C ALA A 27 6.09 7.05 -4.58
N ALA A 28 4.87 6.87 -5.09
CA ALA A 28 4.58 6.02 -6.24
C ALA A 28 3.40 6.57 -7.06
N ILE A 29 3.44 6.40 -8.38
CA ILE A 29 2.26 6.59 -9.23
C ILE A 29 1.51 5.26 -9.26
N ALA A 30 0.36 5.21 -8.60
CA ALA A 30 -0.46 4.01 -8.45
C ALA A 30 -1.96 4.35 -8.49
N ASP A 31 -2.80 3.35 -8.75
CA ASP A 31 -4.25 3.49 -8.61
C ASP A 31 -4.59 3.52 -7.11
N PRO A 32 -5.12 4.63 -6.57
CA PRO A 32 -5.42 4.75 -5.16
C PRO A 32 -6.48 3.74 -4.70
N SER A 33 -7.41 3.33 -5.56
CA SER A 33 -8.41 2.32 -5.22
C SER A 33 -7.80 0.94 -4.98
N GLU A 34 -6.63 0.64 -5.59
CA GLU A 34 -5.93 -0.62 -5.42
C GLU A 34 -5.02 -0.64 -4.18
N VAL A 35 -4.42 0.50 -3.77
CA VAL A 35 -3.29 0.49 -2.82
C VAL A 35 -3.48 1.32 -1.54
N ASN A 36 -4.53 2.13 -1.43
CA ASN A 36 -4.69 3.06 -0.30
C ASN A 36 -4.68 2.37 1.07
N GLU A 37 -5.44 1.28 1.21
CA GLU A 37 -5.45 0.44 2.42
C GLU A 37 -4.04 -0.02 2.81
N THR A 38 -3.25 -0.45 1.82
CA THR A 38 -1.88 -0.92 2.02
C THR A 38 -0.99 0.20 2.51
N VAL A 39 -1.02 1.37 1.88
CA VAL A 39 -0.21 2.54 2.29
C VAL A 39 -0.52 2.93 3.74
N LYS A 40 -1.81 3.12 4.07
CA LYS A 40 -2.22 3.49 5.44
C LYS A 40 -1.79 2.45 6.47
N THR A 41 -1.88 1.16 6.12
CA THR A 41 -1.48 0.06 7.01
C THR A 41 0.03 0.03 7.21
N ILE A 42 0.82 0.21 6.14
CA ILE A 42 2.29 0.28 6.23
C ILE A 42 2.71 1.49 7.07
N ASP A 43 2.08 2.65 6.90
CA ASP A 43 2.42 3.85 7.66
C ASP A 43 2.16 3.66 9.16
N ALA A 44 1.10 2.96 9.53
CA ALA A 44 0.86 2.58 10.93
C ALA A 44 1.91 1.57 11.44
N ILE A 45 2.24 0.53 10.66
CA ILE A 45 3.23 -0.49 11.03
C ILE A 45 4.64 0.09 11.17
N MET A 46 5.03 0.99 10.27
CA MET A 46 6.35 1.63 10.25
C MET A 46 6.45 2.82 11.22
N GLY A 47 5.40 3.11 11.99
CA GLY A 47 5.40 4.21 12.96
C GLY A 47 5.42 5.62 12.33
N LYS A 48 5.06 5.73 11.04
CA LYS A 48 4.92 7.02 10.34
C LYS A 48 3.62 7.73 10.72
N THR A 49 2.60 6.97 11.09
CA THR A 49 1.34 7.45 11.66
C THR A 49 1.07 6.74 12.99
N LEU A 50 0.60 7.46 14.00
CA LEU A 50 0.19 6.85 15.27
C LEU A 50 -1.00 5.92 15.01
N TYR A 51 -0.89 4.67 15.44
CA TYR A 51 -1.99 3.71 15.31
C TYR A 51 -3.25 4.23 16.02
N ALA A 52 -4.36 4.25 15.27
CA ALA A 52 -5.71 4.36 15.78
C ALA A 52 -6.54 3.25 15.14
N HIS A 53 -7.56 2.72 15.82
CA HIS A 53 -8.38 1.66 15.23
C HIS A 53 -9.08 2.12 13.92
N SER A 54 -9.32 3.41 13.77
CA SER A 54 -9.90 4.07 12.59
C SER A 54 -8.85 4.54 11.57
N TYR A 55 -7.62 4.03 11.59
CA TYR A 55 -6.53 4.53 10.73
C TYR A 55 -6.82 4.43 9.22
N LEU A 56 -7.76 3.56 8.79
CA LEU A 56 -8.19 3.46 7.40
C LEU A 56 -9.14 4.60 6.98
N GLU A 57 -9.83 5.23 7.93
CA GLU A 57 -10.81 6.29 7.69
C GLU A 57 -10.21 7.71 7.77
N MET A 58 -9.04 7.85 8.40
CA MET A 58 -8.26 9.09 8.49
C MET A 58 -7.62 9.48 7.16
#